data_AF-A0A7J5AHW1-F1
#
_entry.id   AF-A0A7J5AHW1-F1
#
_cell.length_a   1.000
_cell.length_b   1.000
_cell.length_c   1.000
_cell.angle_alpha   90.00
_cell.angle_beta   90.00
_cell.angle_gamma   90.00
#
_symmetry.space_group_name_H-M   'P 1'
#
loop_
_entity.id
_entity.type
_entity.pdbx_description
1 polymer ?
#
loop_
_entity_poly.entity_id
_entity_poly.type
_entity_poly.pdbx_seq_one_letter_code
_entity_poly.pdbx_strand_id
1 'polypeptide(L)'
;MMFLLFFLVFISCGGLQQRVSIADYILVSNGKEVIGNKNLNAFIFENNLKKLPIEQFLVAKFNTNNYTQNDFWITIDKDKYKIMIYDKADYEKYFISYNFAVVNVEPQNIKSIDQRAFIAISMINSNNEDCLDDNSLYQNIAVNYLKKLKDEFYNQ
;
A
#
# COMPACT_ATOMS: atom_id res chain seq x y z
N MET A 1 26.62 -34.94 -47.09
CA MET A 1 27.09 -33.56 -46.87
C MET A 1 26.03 -32.66 -47.50
N MET A 2 25.16 -31.96 -46.79
CA MET A 2 25.38 -31.20 -45.56
C MET A 2 24.01 -31.02 -44.87
N PHE A 3 23.98 -31.38 -43.59
CA PHE A 3 22.96 -31.02 -42.58
C PHE A 3 22.69 -29.52 -42.67
N LEU A 4 21.49 -29.09 -43.08
CA LEU A 4 21.09 -27.69 -42.93
C LEU A 4 20.35 -27.55 -41.59
N LEU A 5 21.17 -27.18 -40.60
CA LEU A 5 20.84 -26.88 -39.22
C LEU A 5 19.62 -25.94 -39.07
N PHE A 6 18.70 -26.36 -38.21
CA PHE A 6 18.40 -25.66 -36.96
C PHE A 6 18.49 -24.12 -36.98
N PHE A 7 17.37 -23.44 -37.22
CA PHE A 7 17.11 -22.11 -36.66
C PHE A 7 15.59 -21.92 -36.45
N LEU A 8 15.01 -22.75 -35.57
CA LEU A 8 13.76 -22.41 -34.90
C LEU A 8 14.10 -21.33 -33.86
N VAL A 9 14.04 -20.07 -34.29
CA VAL A 9 14.09 -18.92 -33.41
C VAL A 9 12.85 -19.00 -32.53
N PHE A 10 13.02 -19.47 -31.29
CA PHE A 10 12.06 -19.27 -30.22
C PHE A 10 11.91 -17.76 -30.04
N ILE A 11 10.87 -17.20 -30.63
CA ILE A 11 10.38 -15.87 -30.33
C ILE A 11 9.88 -15.95 -28.90
N SER A 12 10.76 -15.69 -27.94
CA SER A 12 10.34 -15.39 -26.58
C SER A 12 9.53 -14.11 -26.67
N CYS A 13 8.20 -14.26 -26.65
CA CYS A 13 7.30 -13.15 -26.39
C CYS A 13 7.64 -12.69 -24.96
N GLY A 14 8.52 -11.71 -24.84
CA GLY A 14 8.76 -10.99 -23.61
C GLY A 14 7.47 -10.32 -23.24
N GLY A 15 6.66 -11.00 -22.42
CA GLY A 15 5.42 -10.46 -21.91
C GLY A 15 5.73 -9.13 -21.24
N LEU A 16 5.23 -8.04 -21.82
CA LEU A 16 5.17 -6.74 -21.15
C LEU A 16 4.47 -7.00 -19.82
N GLN A 17 5.23 -6.95 -18.71
CA GLN A 17 4.64 -6.99 -17.38
C GLN A 17 3.65 -5.82 -17.30
N GLN A 18 2.36 -6.13 -17.31
CA GLN A 18 1.31 -5.13 -17.19
C GLN A 18 1.50 -4.45 -15.83
N ARG A 19 1.86 -3.16 -15.86
CA ARG A 19 1.95 -2.36 -14.64
C ARG A 19 0.53 -2.06 -14.17
N VAL A 20 0.24 -2.34 -12.90
CA VAL A 20 -1.08 -2.06 -12.32
C VAL A 20 -1.14 -0.58 -11.98
N SER A 21 -2.03 0.14 -12.67
CA SER A 21 -2.37 1.54 -12.36
C SER A 21 -3.34 1.57 -11.19
N ILE A 22 -3.03 2.34 -10.13
CA ILE A 22 -3.89 2.47 -8.95
C ILE A 22 -4.72 3.76 -9.10
N ALA A 23 -5.98 3.62 -9.48
CA ALA A 23 -6.87 4.78 -9.69
C ALA A 23 -7.36 5.41 -8.38
N ASP A 24 -7.66 4.60 -7.36
CA ASP A 24 -8.15 5.05 -6.05
C ASP A 24 -7.38 4.34 -4.93
N TYR A 25 -7.51 3.02 -4.88
CA TYR A 25 -6.73 2.12 -4.04
C TYR A 25 -6.81 0.70 -4.62
N ILE A 26 -5.98 -0.18 -4.10
CA ILE A 26 -6.05 -1.63 -4.30
C ILE A 26 -5.89 -2.33 -2.96
N LEU A 27 -6.46 -3.53 -2.84
CA LEU A 27 -6.16 -4.44 -1.74
C LEU A 27 -5.18 -5.49 -2.24
N VAL A 28 -4.07 -5.67 -1.53
CA VAL A 28 -3.08 -6.69 -1.84
C VAL A 28 -2.78 -7.53 -0.62
N SER A 29 -2.51 -8.81 -0.82
CA SER A 29 -2.06 -9.71 0.23
C SER A 29 -0.56 -9.57 0.48
N ASN A 30 -0.02 -10.35 1.42
CA ASN A 30 1.41 -10.43 1.73
C ASN A 30 1.99 -9.23 2.51
N GLY A 31 1.16 -8.56 3.32
CA GLY A 31 1.61 -7.56 4.29
C GLY A 31 2.32 -8.17 5.51
N LYS A 32 2.48 -7.34 6.55
CA LYS A 32 3.02 -7.70 7.86
C LYS A 32 2.29 -8.92 8.43
N GLU A 33 3.03 -9.74 9.16
CA GLU A 33 2.49 -10.85 9.93
C GLU A 33 2.14 -10.36 11.34
N VAL A 34 1.02 -10.85 11.88
CA VAL A 34 0.61 -10.61 13.27
C VAL A 34 0.29 -11.94 13.93
N ILE A 35 0.53 -12.03 15.24
CA ILE A 35 0.36 -13.26 16.01
C ILE A 35 -1.06 -13.80 15.84
N GLY A 36 -1.16 -15.08 15.44
CA GLY A 36 -2.44 -15.77 15.25
C GLY A 36 -3.12 -15.48 13.92
N ASN A 37 -2.44 -14.84 12.97
CA ASN A 37 -2.98 -14.52 11.65
C ASN A 37 -1.96 -14.87 10.55
N LYS A 38 -2.47 -15.01 9.32
CA LYS A 38 -1.65 -15.02 8.11
C LYS A 38 -1.06 -13.63 7.86
N ASN A 39 -0.23 -13.50 6.83
CA ASN A 39 0.16 -12.19 6.29
C ASN A 39 -1.08 -11.35 6.00
N LEU A 40 -1.10 -10.15 6.55
CA LEU A 40 -2.24 -9.24 6.43
C LEU A 40 -2.42 -8.76 5.00
N ASN A 41 -3.65 -8.42 4.66
CA ASN A 41 -3.93 -7.62 3.49
C ASN A 41 -3.60 -6.14 3.76
N ALA A 42 -3.26 -5.42 2.70
CA ALA A 42 -2.92 -4.00 2.74
C ALA A 42 -3.74 -3.22 1.72
N PHE A 43 -4.26 -2.09 2.18
CA PHE A 43 -4.84 -1.04 1.37
C PHE A 43 -3.70 -0.17 0.84
N ILE A 44 -3.50 -0.17 -0.47
CA ILE A 44 -2.43 0.59 -1.14
C ILE A 44 -3.03 1.66 -2.05
N PHE A 45 -2.53 2.88 -1.93
CA PHE A 45 -2.89 4.01 -2.80
C PHE A 45 -1.64 4.81 -3.20
N GLU A 46 -1.74 5.56 -4.30
CA GLU A 46 -0.66 6.43 -4.79
C GLU A 46 -0.36 7.54 -3.76
N ASN A 47 0.90 7.90 -3.56
CA ASN A 47 1.23 8.99 -2.66
C ASN A 47 1.07 10.35 -3.38
N ASN A 48 0.60 11.37 -2.66
CA ASN A 48 0.58 12.74 -3.17
C ASN A 48 1.86 13.48 -2.76
N LEU A 49 2.87 13.43 -3.61
CA LEU A 49 4.19 14.05 -3.37
C LEU A 49 4.16 15.59 -3.31
N LYS A 50 3.04 16.23 -3.69
CA LYS A 50 2.87 17.69 -3.57
C LYS A 50 2.43 18.12 -2.17
N LYS A 51 2.14 17.18 -1.28
CA LYS A 51 1.61 17.44 0.07
C LYS A 51 2.64 17.10 1.17
N LEU A 52 2.30 17.40 2.43
CA LEU A 52 3.18 17.04 3.55
C LEU A 52 3.38 15.52 3.60
N PRO A 53 4.55 15.03 4.07
CA PRO A 53 4.77 13.61 4.28
C PRO A 53 3.64 12.98 5.10
N ILE A 54 3.24 11.77 4.73
CA ILE A 54 2.17 11.04 5.41
C ILE A 54 2.45 10.89 6.91
N GLU A 55 3.71 10.74 7.30
CA GLU A 55 4.13 10.66 8.71
C GLU A 55 3.74 11.94 9.47
N GLN A 56 3.95 13.12 8.88
CA GLN A 56 3.57 14.40 9.51
C GLN A 56 2.05 14.55 9.60
N PHE A 57 1.34 14.14 8.55
CA PHE A 57 -0.13 14.12 8.55
C PHE A 57 -0.67 13.21 9.66
N LEU A 58 -0.13 12.00 9.83
CA LEU A 58 -0.56 11.05 10.85
C LEU A 58 -0.28 11.57 12.27
N VAL A 59 0.88 12.20 12.47
CA VAL A 59 1.24 12.86 13.74
C VAL A 59 0.20 13.90 14.12
N ALA A 60 -0.17 14.77 13.18
CA ALA A 60 -1.20 15.78 13.39
C ALA A 60 -2.59 15.15 13.60
N LYS A 61 -2.98 14.18 12.77
CA LYS A 61 -4.30 13.53 12.79
C LYS A 61 -4.58 12.79 14.11
N PHE A 62 -3.58 12.09 14.62
CA PHE A 62 -3.69 11.27 15.84
C PHE A 62 -3.14 11.96 17.09
N ASN A 63 -2.73 13.23 16.97
CA ASN A 63 -2.18 14.04 18.06
C ASN A 63 -1.08 13.30 18.84
N THR A 64 -0.17 12.65 18.10
CA THR A 64 1.05 12.04 18.66
C THR A 64 2.21 13.02 18.51
N ASN A 65 3.28 12.81 19.26
CA ASN A 65 4.55 13.53 19.12
C ASN A 65 5.66 12.66 18.49
N ASN A 66 5.32 11.44 18.05
CA ASN A 66 6.27 10.48 17.52
C ASN A 66 6.12 10.30 16.00
N TYR A 67 7.08 10.82 15.23
CA TYR A 67 7.15 10.69 13.77
C TYR A 67 7.53 9.29 13.28
N THR A 68 7.99 8.40 14.16
CA THR A 68 8.29 7.00 13.83
C THR A 68 7.16 6.06 14.23
N GLN A 69 6.10 6.58 14.85
CA GLN A 69 4.93 5.78 15.18
C GLN A 69 4.16 5.48 13.89
N ASN A 70 4.14 4.20 13.54
CA ASN A 70 3.47 3.69 12.34
C ASN A 70 2.18 2.93 12.66
N ASP A 71 1.88 2.72 13.95
CA ASP A 71 0.70 1.98 14.40
C ASP A 71 -0.20 2.89 15.26
N PHE A 72 -1.50 2.90 14.99
CA PHE A 72 -2.48 3.73 15.71
C PHE A 72 -3.73 2.94 16.05
N TRP A 73 -4.16 3.04 17.30
CA TRP A 73 -5.47 2.56 17.72
C TRP A 73 -6.53 3.62 17.44
N ILE A 74 -7.61 3.21 16.78
CA ILE A 74 -8.76 4.03 16.43
C ILE A 74 -10.04 3.37 16.93
N THR A 75 -11.08 4.18 17.11
CA THR A 75 -12.41 3.68 17.50
C THR A 75 -13.40 4.01 16.39
N ILE A 76 -14.09 2.99 15.87
CA ILE A 76 -15.18 3.13 14.89
C ILE A 76 -16.39 2.42 15.48
N ASP A 77 -17.52 3.13 15.58
CA ASP A 77 -18.78 2.59 16.12
C ASP A 77 -18.63 1.87 17.49
N LYS A 78 -17.74 2.40 18.34
CA LYS A 78 -17.35 1.91 19.69
C LYS A 78 -16.39 0.71 19.70
N ASP A 79 -16.10 0.12 18.55
CA ASP A 79 -15.12 -0.97 18.42
C ASP A 79 -13.72 -0.41 18.16
N LYS A 80 -12.70 -1.11 18.69
CA LYS A 80 -11.30 -0.71 18.54
C LYS A 80 -10.64 -1.45 17.40
N TYR A 81 -9.90 -0.69 16.60
CA TYR A 81 -9.11 -1.18 15.50
C TYR A 81 -7.70 -0.61 15.56
N LYS A 82 -6.72 -1.36 15.06
CA LYS A 82 -5.35 -0.89 14.89
C LYS A 82 -5.08 -0.72 13.41
N ILE A 83 -4.71 0.49 12.99
CA ILE A 83 -4.12 0.73 11.67
C ILE A 83 -2.61 0.62 11.77
N MET A 84 -1.98 0.04 10.76
CA MET A 84 -0.54 -0.18 10.65
C MET A 84 -0.08 0.34 9.31
N ILE A 85 0.68 1.44 9.34
CA ILE A 85 1.25 2.07 8.17
C ILE A 85 2.60 1.41 7.90
N TYR A 86 2.90 1.21 6.62
CA TYR A 86 4.19 0.68 6.20
C TYR A 86 5.09 1.88 5.92
N ASP A 87 6.21 1.96 6.63
CA ASP A 87 7.27 2.88 6.27
C ASP A 87 7.94 2.43 4.97
N LYS A 88 8.98 3.16 4.55
CA LYS A 88 9.71 2.84 3.32
C LYS A 88 10.32 1.43 3.34
N ALA A 89 10.97 1.05 4.44
CA ALA A 89 11.66 -0.23 4.55
C ALA A 89 10.65 -1.39 4.60
N ASP A 90 9.55 -1.21 5.33
CA ASP A 90 8.43 -2.15 5.35
C ASP A 90 7.81 -2.30 3.96
N TYR A 91 7.55 -1.19 3.27
CA TYR A 91 6.97 -1.23 1.93
C TYR A 91 7.86 -2.00 0.95
N GLU A 92 9.17 -1.72 0.94
CA GLU A 92 10.14 -2.43 0.09
C GLU A 92 10.21 -3.92 0.46
N LYS A 93 10.14 -4.25 1.76
CA LYS A 93 10.16 -5.65 2.20
C LYS A 93 8.93 -6.45 1.74
N TYR A 94 7.74 -5.86 1.83
CA TYR A 94 6.48 -6.59 1.63
C TYR A 94 5.90 -6.44 0.23
N PHE A 95 6.15 -5.31 -0.45
CA PHE A 95 5.43 -4.94 -1.67
C PHE A 95 6.30 -4.61 -2.88
N ILE A 96 7.64 -4.71 -2.80
CA ILE A 96 8.53 -4.40 -3.94
C ILE A 96 8.29 -5.28 -5.17
N SER A 97 7.74 -6.49 -4.98
CA SER A 97 7.39 -7.41 -6.07
C SER A 97 6.16 -6.97 -6.86
N TYR A 98 5.37 -6.02 -6.34
CA TYR A 98 4.21 -5.51 -7.05
C TYR A 98 4.64 -4.41 -8.04
N ASN A 99 4.41 -4.68 -9.33
CA ASN A 99 4.68 -3.75 -10.43
C ASN A 99 3.60 -2.66 -10.53
N PHE A 100 3.51 -1.76 -9.55
CA PHE A 100 2.61 -0.62 -9.63
C PHE A 100 3.18 0.46 -10.57
N ALA A 101 2.34 0.99 -11.46
CA ALA A 101 2.66 2.19 -12.23
C ALA A 101 2.14 3.42 -11.50
N VAL A 102 3.00 4.42 -11.33
CA VAL A 102 2.58 5.77 -10.92
C VAL A 102 1.83 6.38 -12.10
N VAL A 103 0.59 6.82 -11.87
CA VAL A 103 -0.28 7.35 -12.92
C VAL A 103 -0.02 8.84 -13.16
N ASN A 104 0.40 9.57 -12.11
CA ASN A 104 0.65 11.01 -12.16
C ASN A 104 2.15 11.35 -12.09
N VAL A 105 2.87 11.16 -13.20
CA VAL A 105 4.24 11.70 -13.34
C VAL A 105 4.19 12.96 -14.18
N GLU A 106 3.83 14.10 -13.58
CA GLU A 106 4.08 15.40 -14.21
C GLU A 106 5.58 15.71 -14.15
N PRO A 107 6.23 16.09 -15.27
CA PRO A 107 7.64 16.39 -15.28
C PRO A 107 7.84 17.82 -14.78
N GLN A 108 8.00 18.03 -13.46
CA GLN A 108 8.66 19.22 -12.92
C GLN A 108 8.87 19.16 -11.38
N ASN A 109 10.13 19.32 -10.97
CA ASN A 109 10.58 19.68 -9.62
C ASN A 109 10.10 18.79 -8.46
N ILE A 110 10.35 17.48 -8.54
CA ILE A 110 10.19 16.57 -7.40
C ILE A 110 11.23 16.97 -6.33
N LYS A 111 10.79 17.72 -5.31
CA LYS A 111 11.60 18.16 -4.16
C LYS A 111 11.97 17.03 -3.19
N SER A 112 11.79 15.76 -3.53
CA SER A 112 11.90 14.68 -2.56
C SER A 112 12.47 13.43 -3.21
N ILE A 113 13.76 13.20 -3.02
CA ILE A 113 14.46 11.95 -3.37
C ILE A 113 14.02 10.80 -2.45
N ASP A 114 13.20 11.05 -1.41
CA ASP A 114 12.98 10.10 -0.31
C ASP A 114 11.52 9.76 0.02
N GLN A 115 10.53 10.39 -0.63
CA GLN A 115 9.13 10.02 -0.44
C GLN A 115 8.75 8.83 -1.34
N ARG A 116 8.19 7.79 -0.72
CA ARG A 116 7.65 6.62 -1.43
C ARG A 116 6.49 7.01 -2.35
N ALA A 117 6.43 6.37 -3.53
CA ALA A 117 5.38 6.62 -4.53
C ALA A 117 4.01 6.06 -4.14
N PHE A 118 3.95 5.16 -3.16
CA PHE A 118 2.73 4.52 -2.69
C PHE A 118 2.71 4.45 -1.16
N ILE A 119 1.51 4.51 -0.59
CA ILE A 119 1.26 4.34 0.84
C ILE A 119 0.50 3.04 1.01
N ALA A 120 0.99 2.16 1.90
CA ALA A 120 0.32 0.92 2.27
C ALA A 120 -0.12 0.98 3.73
N ILE A 121 -1.33 0.48 4.00
CA ILE A 121 -1.94 0.45 5.34
C ILE A 121 -2.64 -0.89 5.55
N SER A 122 -2.35 -1.58 6.64
CA SER A 122 -3.12 -2.73 7.11
C SER A 122 -4.00 -2.32 8.29
N MET A 123 -5.09 -3.05 8.52
CA MET A 123 -6.01 -2.78 9.62
C MET A 123 -6.43 -4.10 10.27
N ILE A 124 -6.37 -4.16 11.60
CA ILE A 124 -6.81 -5.31 12.40
C ILE A 124 -7.78 -4.87 13.49
N ASN A 125 -8.62 -5.79 13.96
CA ASN A 125 -9.47 -5.54 15.12
C ASN A 125 -8.76 -5.93 16.43
N SER A 126 -9.47 -5.84 17.55
CA SER A 126 -8.94 -6.21 18.88
C SER A 126 -8.55 -7.68 19.02
N ASN A 127 -9.03 -8.56 18.14
CA ASN A 127 -8.71 -9.98 18.12
C ASN A 127 -7.57 -10.32 17.15
N ASN A 128 -6.89 -9.31 16.61
CA ASN A 128 -5.87 -9.41 15.56
C ASN A 128 -6.39 -9.98 14.22
N GLU A 129 -7.70 -9.97 13.99
CA GLU A 129 -8.28 -10.42 12.72
C GLU A 129 -8.01 -9.39 11.62
N ASP A 130 -7.71 -9.87 10.42
CA ASP A 130 -7.46 -9.01 9.27
C ASP A 130 -8.77 -8.38 8.82
N CYS A 131 -8.88 -7.07 9.00
CA CYS A 131 -10.07 -6.34 8.61
C CYS A 131 -10.14 -6.08 7.12
N LEU A 132 -9.06 -6.32 6.35
CA LEU A 132 -9.02 -6.11 4.90
C LEU A 132 -9.18 -7.39 4.09
N ASP A 133 -9.32 -8.56 4.75
CA ASP A 133 -9.60 -9.81 4.06
C ASP A 133 -10.93 -9.78 3.31
N ASP A 134 -10.96 -10.40 2.13
CA ASP A 134 -12.15 -10.51 1.28
C ASP A 134 -13.31 -11.23 1.96
N ASN A 135 -13.02 -12.09 2.95
CA ASN A 135 -14.03 -12.78 3.76
C ASN A 135 -14.23 -12.14 5.13
N SER A 136 -13.60 -10.99 5.40
CA SER A 136 -13.72 -10.29 6.68
C SER A 136 -15.09 -9.64 6.81
N LEU A 137 -15.76 -9.87 7.94
CA LEU A 137 -16.99 -9.15 8.28
C LEU A 137 -16.74 -7.63 8.48
N TYR A 138 -15.48 -7.23 8.66
CA TYR A 138 -15.07 -5.85 8.89
C TYR A 138 -14.60 -5.13 7.62
N GLN A 139 -14.55 -5.81 6.46
CA GLN A 139 -13.93 -5.27 5.24
C GLN A 139 -14.53 -3.93 4.82
N ASN A 140 -15.86 -3.83 4.80
CA ASN A 140 -16.55 -2.61 4.42
C ASN A 140 -16.21 -1.44 5.38
N ILE A 141 -16.15 -1.71 6.68
CA ILE A 141 -15.81 -0.70 7.70
C ILE A 141 -14.38 -0.22 7.50
N ALA A 142 -13.43 -1.15 7.35
CA ALA A 142 -12.02 -0.84 7.15
C ALA A 142 -11.77 -0.05 5.86
N VAL A 143 -12.31 -0.51 4.73
CA VAL A 143 -12.16 0.17 3.44
C VAL A 143 -12.74 1.58 3.48
N ASN A 144 -13.93 1.76 4.05
CA ASN A 144 -14.55 3.08 4.14
C ASN A 144 -13.76 4.03 5.03
N TYR A 145 -13.20 3.55 6.13
CA TYR A 145 -12.35 4.35 6.99
C TYR A 145 -11.06 4.76 6.27
N LEU A 146 -10.37 3.82 5.63
CA LEU A 146 -9.09 4.08 4.94
C LEU A 146 -9.25 4.97 3.72
N LYS A 147 -10.38 4.88 3.00
CA LYS A 147 -10.75 5.84 1.95
C LYS A 147 -10.87 7.26 2.51
N LYS A 148 -11.60 7.45 3.60
CA LYS A 148 -11.72 8.77 4.25
C LYS A 148 -10.36 9.30 4.69
N LEU A 149 -9.51 8.45 5.27
CA LEU A 149 -8.17 8.82 5.69
C LEU A 149 -7.30 9.26 4.49
N LYS A 150 -7.37 8.54 3.37
CA LYS A 150 -6.71 8.93 2.11
C LYS A 150 -7.22 10.28 1.63
N ASP A 151 -8.53 10.48 1.61
CA ASP A 151 -9.13 11.72 1.12
C ASP A 151 -8.77 12.92 2.01
N GLU A 152 -8.73 12.74 3.34
CA GLU A 152 -8.21 13.74 4.28
C GLU A 152 -6.74 14.08 4.00
N PHE A 153 -5.90 13.06 3.77
CA PHE A 153 -4.49 13.25 3.42
C PHE A 153 -4.30 14.03 2.11
N TYR A 154 -5.16 13.80 1.10
CA TYR A 154 -5.12 14.52 -0.16
C TYR A 154 -5.63 15.96 -0.07
N ASN A 155 -6.54 16.23 0.87
CA ASN A 155 -7.18 17.53 1.05
C ASN A 155 -6.50 18.42 2.08
N GLN A 156 -5.33 18.05 2.59
CA GLN A 156 -4.49 18.91 3.44
C GLN A 156 -4.03 20.19 2.74
#